data_AF-A0A9Q3YQQ7-F1
#
_entry.id   AF-A0A9Q3YQQ7-F1
#
_cell.length_a   1.000
_cell.length_b   1.000
_cell.length_c   1.000
_cell.angle_alpha   90.00
_cell.angle_beta   90.00
_cell.angle_gamma   90.00
#
_symmetry.space_group_name_H-M   'P 1'
#
loop_
_entity.id
_entity.type
_entity.pdbx_description
1 polymer ?
#
loop_
_entity_poly.entity_id
_entity_poly.type
_entity_poly.pdbx_seq_one_letter_code
_entity_poly.pdbx_strand_id
1 'polypeptide(L)'
;MNYSRFLMTSVLLGGLCSAQNFFELPNVSEKFSVIVTVESCTDNQCSGKATFDIYDKSSMKKYQTLSSSNFYLDLNENRKPALDSLKKSVVFDDFNFDGAEDVAIRNGNNNQESPFFEVYLNDSSTQQFVLNDELTNLVRSNSGMFTVNSDSKRITAYLNNECCWNLTSEYLLIPERGLLKVLEFEEDTRDSKKVTTIKREFIDYKWFTKTTIYPREVYFKEENNENTERN
;
A
#
# COMPACT_ATOMS: atom_id res chain seq x y z
N MET A 1 -1.60 15.68 -76.49
CA MET A 1 -1.38 16.32 -75.16
C MET A 1 -2.37 15.70 -74.19
N ASN A 2 -1.94 14.70 -73.42
CA ASN A 2 -2.77 14.03 -72.43
C ASN A 2 -2.61 14.74 -71.08
N TYR A 3 -3.69 15.30 -70.56
CA TYR A 3 -3.75 15.84 -69.20
C TYR A 3 -4.09 14.71 -68.23
N SER A 4 -3.08 14.26 -67.46
CA SER A 4 -3.30 13.38 -66.31
C SER A 4 -3.70 14.25 -65.12
N ARG A 5 -4.95 14.10 -64.66
CA ARG A 5 -5.46 14.71 -63.43
C ARG A 5 -4.95 13.91 -62.23
N PHE A 6 -4.08 14.52 -61.45
CA PHE A 6 -3.67 13.99 -60.15
C PHE A 6 -4.79 14.26 -59.13
N LEU A 7 -5.47 13.21 -58.66
CA LEU A 7 -6.40 13.28 -57.53
C LEU A 7 -5.58 13.30 -56.24
N MET A 8 -5.64 14.41 -55.51
CA MET A 8 -5.05 14.56 -54.18
C MET A 8 -6.00 13.92 -53.16
N THR A 9 -5.65 12.74 -52.65
CA THR A 9 -6.38 12.07 -51.57
C THR A 9 -6.00 12.70 -50.23
N SER A 10 -6.90 13.50 -49.67
CA SER A 10 -6.81 14.02 -48.30
C SER A 10 -7.05 12.88 -47.31
N VAL A 11 -5.99 12.42 -46.65
CA VAL A 11 -6.09 11.47 -45.52
C VAL A 11 -6.50 12.27 -44.28
N LEU A 12 -7.77 12.16 -43.88
CA LEU A 12 -8.25 12.60 -42.57
C LEU A 12 -7.72 11.63 -41.51
N LEU A 13 -6.62 11.99 -40.83
CA LEU A 13 -6.24 11.35 -39.57
C LEU A 13 -7.28 11.75 -38.51
N GLY A 14 -8.28 10.89 -38.30
CA GLY A 14 -9.14 10.97 -37.13
C GLY A 14 -8.30 10.72 -35.88
N GLY A 15 -8.11 11.76 -35.06
CA GLY A 15 -7.47 11.62 -33.76
C GLY A 15 -8.29 10.66 -32.88
N LEU A 16 -7.67 9.56 -32.47
CA LEU A 16 -8.19 8.72 -31.38
C LEU A 16 -8.17 9.58 -30.12
N CYS A 17 -9.32 10.17 -29.77
CA CYS A 17 -9.51 10.80 -28.48
C CYS A 17 -9.70 9.67 -27.46
N SER A 18 -8.60 9.13 -26.94
CA SER A 18 -8.68 8.27 -25.76
C SER A 18 -9.09 9.15 -24.58
N ALA A 19 -10.34 9.00 -24.13
CA ALA A 19 -10.79 9.60 -22.88
C ALA A 19 -9.92 9.01 -21.75
N GLN A 20 -9.08 9.84 -21.15
CA GLN A 20 -8.28 9.44 -19.99
C GLN A 20 -9.22 9.26 -18.80
N ASN A 21 -9.14 8.14 -18.09
CA ASN A 21 -9.96 7.88 -16.92
C ASN A 21 -9.32 8.56 -15.71
N PHE A 22 -9.88 9.69 -15.28
CA PHE A 22 -9.38 10.40 -14.10
C PHE A 22 -10.41 10.40 -12.97
N PHE A 23 -9.92 10.27 -11.74
CA PHE A 23 -10.74 10.26 -10.53
C PHE A 23 -10.09 11.12 -9.46
N GLU A 24 -10.89 11.93 -8.79
CA GLU A 24 -10.50 12.49 -7.50
C GLU A 24 -10.62 11.39 -6.44
N LEU A 25 -9.61 11.27 -5.57
CA LEU A 25 -9.59 10.29 -4.49
C LEU A 25 -10.07 10.97 -3.19
N PRO A 26 -11.35 10.80 -2.80
CA PRO A 26 -11.86 11.44 -1.60
C PRO A 26 -11.27 10.80 -0.34
N ASN A 27 -10.97 11.62 0.66
CA ASN A 27 -10.63 11.19 2.03
C ASN A 27 -9.45 10.21 2.14
N VAL A 28 -8.47 10.30 1.23
CA VAL A 28 -7.24 9.48 1.30
C VAL A 28 -6.14 10.12 2.14
N SER A 29 -6.20 11.44 2.37
CA SER A 29 -5.23 12.21 3.15
C SER A 29 -5.92 13.40 3.82
N GLU A 30 -5.38 13.86 4.95
CA GLU A 30 -5.81 15.09 5.60
C GLU A 30 -5.26 16.33 4.88
N LYS A 31 -3.99 16.33 4.49
CA LYS A 31 -3.30 17.50 3.89
C LYS A 31 -3.34 17.54 2.36
N PHE A 32 -3.53 16.40 1.70
CA PHE A 32 -3.40 16.31 0.24
C PHE A 32 -4.70 15.92 -0.48
N SER A 33 -4.94 16.58 -1.62
CA SER A 33 -5.92 16.14 -2.61
C SER A 33 -5.22 15.38 -3.73
N VAL A 34 -5.78 14.25 -4.16
CA VAL A 34 -5.17 13.38 -5.15
C VAL A 34 -6.10 13.19 -6.33
N ILE A 35 -5.58 13.41 -7.54
CA ILE A 35 -6.23 13.05 -8.79
C ILE A 35 -5.43 11.91 -9.42
N VAL A 36 -6.06 10.75 -9.58
CA VAL A 36 -5.46 9.62 -10.29
C VAL A 36 -5.96 9.59 -11.72
N THR A 37 -5.06 9.37 -12.67
CA THR A 37 -5.38 9.04 -14.06
C THR A 37 -4.95 7.60 -14.32
N VAL A 38 -5.85 6.74 -14.81
CA VAL A 38 -5.61 5.32 -15.04
C VAL A 38 -5.77 4.97 -16.52
N GLU A 39 -4.88 4.11 -17.02
CA GLU A 39 -4.77 3.71 -18.42
C GLU A 39 -6.08 3.09 -18.96
N SER A 40 -6.67 2.14 -18.23
CA SER A 40 -7.85 1.40 -18.69
C SER A 40 -8.89 1.24 -17.58
N CYS A 41 -10.17 1.40 -17.92
CA CYS A 41 -11.29 1.15 -17.03
C CYS A 41 -12.42 0.40 -17.73
N THR A 42 -13.04 -0.52 -16.99
CA THR A 42 -14.34 -1.13 -17.28
C THR A 42 -15.42 -0.46 -16.43
N ASP A 43 -16.65 -0.97 -16.47
CA ASP A 43 -17.77 -0.44 -15.67
C ASP A 43 -17.56 -0.54 -14.15
N ASN A 44 -16.72 -1.48 -13.69
CA ASN A 44 -16.55 -1.81 -12.28
C ASN A 44 -15.09 -1.77 -11.78
N GLN A 45 -14.11 -1.51 -12.65
CA GLN A 45 -12.71 -1.60 -12.29
C GLN A 45 -11.83 -0.77 -13.21
N CYS A 46 -10.73 -0.23 -12.69
CA CYS A 46 -9.65 0.38 -13.43
C CYS A 46 -8.33 -0.35 -13.15
N SER A 47 -7.50 -0.50 -14.18
CA SER A 47 -6.18 -1.13 -14.05
C SER A 47 -5.18 -0.66 -15.09
N GLY A 48 -3.91 -1.01 -14.89
CA GLY A 48 -2.79 -0.68 -15.78
C GLY A 48 -1.96 0.48 -15.26
N LYS A 49 -1.29 1.21 -16.14
CA LYS A 49 -0.47 2.36 -15.72
C LYS A 49 -1.35 3.44 -15.10
N ALA A 50 -0.83 4.12 -14.08
CA ALA A 50 -1.50 5.26 -13.47
C ALA A 50 -0.54 6.39 -13.11
N THR A 51 -1.05 7.62 -13.10
CA THR A 51 -0.37 8.80 -12.57
C THR A 51 -1.20 9.44 -11.48
N PHE A 52 -0.55 9.93 -10.44
CA PHE A 52 -1.17 10.53 -9.27
C PHE A 52 -0.69 11.96 -9.16
N ASP A 53 -1.56 12.91 -9.51
CA ASP A 53 -1.31 14.32 -9.28
C ASP A 53 -1.76 14.68 -7.87
N ILE A 54 -0.78 15.05 -7.05
CA ILE A 54 -0.97 15.38 -5.63
C ILE A 54 -0.93 16.89 -5.48
N TYR A 55 -1.91 17.44 -4.77
CA TYR A 55 -2.06 18.87 -4.50
C TYR A 55 -2.11 19.11 -2.99
N ASP A 56 -1.40 20.13 -2.53
CA ASP A 56 -1.55 20.61 -1.16
C ASP A 56 -2.91 21.30 -1.00
N LYS A 57 -3.74 20.84 -0.07
CA LYS A 57 -5.11 21.37 0.11
C LYS A 57 -5.13 22.83 0.58
N SER A 58 -4.11 23.25 1.33
CA SER A 58 -4.09 24.59 1.93
C SER A 58 -3.83 25.68 0.88
N SER A 59 -2.96 25.38 -0.08
CA SER A 59 -2.47 26.31 -1.09
C SER A 59 -3.03 26.04 -2.48
N MET A 60 -3.66 24.88 -2.69
CA MET A 60 -4.12 24.37 -3.99
C MET A 60 -3.02 24.24 -5.03
N LYS A 61 -1.74 24.26 -4.61
CA LYS A 61 -0.60 24.09 -5.50
C LYS A 61 -0.33 22.61 -5.70
N LYS A 62 0.03 22.26 -6.94
CA LYS A 62 0.53 20.93 -7.26
C LYS A 62 1.80 20.67 -6.47
N TYR A 63 1.78 19.61 -5.67
CA TYR A 63 2.88 19.17 -4.84
C TYR A 63 3.83 18.30 -5.67
N GLN A 64 3.31 17.21 -6.27
CA GLN A 64 4.10 16.30 -7.11
C GLN A 64 3.18 15.45 -8.01
N THR A 65 3.77 14.86 -9.06
CA THR A 65 3.17 13.73 -9.77
C THR A 65 3.96 12.46 -9.46
N LEU A 66 3.27 11.43 -9.00
CA LEU A 66 3.81 10.08 -8.87
C LEU A 66 3.23 9.17 -9.96
N SER A 67 3.87 8.03 -10.22
CA SER A 67 3.41 7.07 -11.24
C SER A 67 3.45 5.65 -10.72
N SER A 68 2.49 4.84 -11.16
CA SER A 68 2.45 3.40 -10.94
C SER A 68 2.41 2.69 -12.29
N SER A 69 3.19 1.63 -12.43
CA SER A 69 3.23 0.82 -13.65
C SER A 69 2.07 -0.19 -13.72
N ASN A 70 1.53 -0.57 -12.55
CA ASN A 70 0.46 -1.55 -12.43
C ASN A 70 -0.45 -1.19 -11.26
N PHE A 71 -1.34 -0.24 -11.48
CA PHE A 71 -2.35 0.18 -10.53
C PHE A 71 -3.64 -0.63 -10.71
N TYR A 72 -4.43 -0.70 -9.65
CA TYR A 72 -5.72 -1.37 -9.62
C TYR A 72 -6.67 -0.60 -8.72
N LEU A 73 -7.92 -0.41 -9.15
CA LEU A 73 -8.95 0.28 -8.38
C LEU A 73 -10.34 -0.24 -8.75
N ASP A 74 -11.12 -0.66 -7.77
CA ASP A 74 -12.52 -1.02 -7.99
C ASP A 74 -13.41 0.23 -8.02
N LEU A 75 -14.44 0.19 -8.87
CA LEU A 75 -15.47 1.21 -8.95
C LEU A 75 -16.78 0.68 -8.36
N ASN A 76 -17.52 1.54 -7.69
CA ASN A 76 -18.88 1.26 -7.24
C ASN A 76 -19.90 1.35 -8.38
N GLU A 77 -21.17 1.07 -8.09
CA GLU A 77 -22.28 1.12 -9.06
C GLU A 77 -22.43 2.48 -9.78
N ASN A 78 -21.95 3.56 -9.17
CA ASN A 78 -21.94 4.90 -9.74
C ASN A 78 -20.66 5.23 -10.52
N ARG A 79 -19.83 4.22 -10.81
CA ARG A 79 -18.52 4.36 -11.48
C ARG A 79 -17.56 5.30 -10.77
N LYS A 80 -17.66 5.38 -9.44
CA LYS A 80 -16.73 6.13 -8.59
C LYS A 80 -15.81 5.16 -7.84
N PRO A 81 -14.58 5.55 -7.49
CA PRO A 81 -13.70 4.72 -6.68
C PRO A 81 -14.38 4.17 -5.42
N ALA A 82 -14.33 2.87 -5.22
CA ALA A 82 -14.85 2.23 -4.02
C ALA A 82 -13.91 2.53 -2.83
N LEU A 83 -14.48 2.96 -1.69
CA LEU A 83 -13.71 3.39 -0.52
C LEU A 83 -12.74 2.31 0.00
N ASP A 84 -13.20 1.06 0.04
CA ASP A 84 -12.36 -0.07 0.48
C ASP A 84 -11.21 -0.35 -0.48
N SER A 85 -11.42 -0.12 -1.78
CA SER A 85 -10.39 -0.29 -2.79
C SER A 85 -9.35 0.85 -2.72
N LEU A 86 -9.80 2.09 -2.43
CA LEU A 86 -8.90 3.23 -2.20
C LEU A 86 -7.93 2.98 -1.05
N LYS A 87 -8.45 2.57 0.11
CA LYS A 87 -7.63 2.26 1.30
C LYS A 87 -6.62 1.14 1.06
N LYS A 88 -6.83 0.31 0.03
CA LYS A 88 -5.95 -0.80 -0.38
C LYS A 88 -5.06 -0.46 -1.58
N SER A 89 -5.10 0.78 -2.06
CA SER A 89 -4.41 1.16 -3.30
C SER A 89 -3.58 2.44 -3.16
N VAL A 90 -4.00 3.37 -2.30
CA VAL A 90 -3.26 4.57 -1.92
C VAL A 90 -3.42 4.78 -0.42
N VAL A 91 -2.31 4.85 0.30
CA VAL A 91 -2.29 4.98 1.77
C VAL A 91 -1.45 6.20 2.12
N PHE A 92 -2.03 7.16 2.82
CA PHE A 92 -1.29 8.23 3.49
C PHE A 92 -1.26 7.94 4.99
N ASP A 93 -0.08 8.08 5.58
CA ASP A 93 0.16 8.00 7.02
C ASP A 93 1.54 8.60 7.32
N ASP A 94 1.91 8.75 8.59
CA ASP A 94 3.25 9.17 9.02
C ASP A 94 4.13 7.92 9.24
N PHE A 95 4.74 7.42 8.17
CA PHE A 95 5.47 6.15 8.19
C PHE A 95 6.82 6.26 8.92
N ASN A 96 7.40 7.46 8.96
CA ASN A 96 8.70 7.70 9.59
C ASN A 96 8.61 8.40 10.96
N PHE A 97 7.40 8.71 11.43
CA PHE A 97 7.10 9.33 12.73
C PHE A 97 7.67 10.75 12.90
N ASP A 98 7.71 11.52 11.81
CA ASP A 98 8.19 12.91 11.77
C ASP A 98 7.08 13.97 11.81
N GLY A 99 5.80 13.55 11.75
CA GLY A 99 4.62 14.40 11.77
C GLY A 99 4.13 14.88 10.40
N ALA A 100 4.85 14.57 9.31
CA ALA A 100 4.39 14.74 7.94
C ALA A 100 3.61 13.50 7.47
N GLU A 101 2.63 13.71 6.58
CA GLU A 101 2.01 12.57 5.89
C GLU A 101 2.95 12.15 4.75
N ASP A 102 3.30 10.87 4.74
CA ASP A 102 3.95 10.12 3.68
C ASP A 102 2.90 9.46 2.77
N VAL A 103 3.32 8.79 1.70
CA VAL A 103 2.39 8.09 0.79
C VAL A 103 2.91 6.75 0.30
N ALA A 104 2.06 5.73 0.31
CA ALA A 104 2.30 4.44 -0.32
C ALA A 104 1.31 4.25 -1.47
N ILE A 105 1.83 3.92 -2.66
CA ILE A 105 1.04 3.73 -3.88
C ILE A 105 1.20 2.29 -4.36
N ARG A 106 0.06 1.62 -4.59
CA ARG A 106 0.06 0.26 -5.14
C ARG A 106 0.66 0.25 -6.55
N ASN A 107 1.63 -0.64 -6.76
CA ASN A 107 2.32 -0.85 -8.03
C ASN A 107 2.36 -2.34 -8.43
N GLY A 108 1.22 -3.00 -8.28
CA GLY A 108 0.97 -4.37 -8.73
C GLY A 108 0.83 -5.34 -7.57
N ASN A 109 1.25 -6.58 -7.81
CA ASN A 109 1.31 -7.65 -6.82
C ASN A 109 2.74 -8.17 -6.73
N ASN A 110 3.13 -8.70 -5.57
CA ASN A 110 4.39 -9.43 -5.41
C ASN A 110 4.22 -10.92 -5.78
N ASN A 111 5.27 -11.73 -5.56
CA ASN A 111 5.28 -13.17 -5.85
C ASN A 111 4.30 -14.00 -5.01
N GLN A 112 3.66 -13.40 -3.99
CA GLN A 112 2.71 -14.04 -3.07
C GLN A 112 1.29 -13.52 -3.33
N GLU A 113 0.99 -13.07 -4.55
CA GLU A 113 -0.26 -12.45 -4.99
C GLU A 113 -0.75 -11.24 -4.16
N SER A 114 0.04 -10.81 -3.18
CA SER A 114 -0.28 -9.71 -2.28
C SER A 114 0.02 -8.38 -2.96
N PRO A 115 -0.79 -7.33 -2.72
CA PRO A 115 -0.54 -6.01 -3.25
C PRO A 115 0.86 -5.52 -2.89
N PHE A 116 1.62 -5.11 -3.90
CA PHE A 116 2.91 -4.46 -3.74
C PHE A 116 2.72 -2.94 -3.77
N PHE A 117 3.38 -2.23 -2.86
CA PHE A 117 3.36 -0.77 -2.79
C PHE A 117 4.78 -0.21 -2.90
N GLU A 118 4.90 0.91 -3.58
CA GLU A 118 6.05 1.81 -3.45
C GLU A 118 5.74 2.82 -2.36
N VAL A 119 6.68 2.94 -1.41
CA VAL A 119 6.53 3.81 -0.25
C VAL A 119 7.41 5.04 -0.46
N TYR A 120 6.82 6.21 -0.34
CA TYR A 120 7.48 7.50 -0.52
C TYR A 120 7.39 8.30 0.78
N LEU A 121 8.53 8.73 1.30
CA LEU A 121 8.59 9.61 2.46
C LEU A 121 8.56 11.07 2.04
N ASN A 122 7.85 11.88 2.81
CA ASN A 122 7.71 13.30 2.57
C ASN A 122 8.93 14.08 3.08
N ASP A 123 9.79 14.50 2.17
CA ASP A 123 10.83 15.47 2.47
C ASP A 123 10.23 16.88 2.49
N SER A 124 9.82 17.29 3.68
CA SER A 124 9.26 18.62 3.92
C SER A 124 10.21 19.77 3.56
N SER A 125 11.53 19.53 3.52
CA SER A 125 12.52 20.55 3.17
C SER A 125 12.56 20.84 1.67
N THR A 126 12.33 19.80 0.85
CA THR A 126 12.31 19.90 -0.62
C THR A 126 10.90 19.92 -1.19
N GLN A 127 9.88 19.74 -0.34
CA GLN A 127 8.46 19.59 -0.67
C GLN A 127 8.22 18.46 -1.69
N GLN A 128 8.81 17.29 -1.44
CA GLN A 128 8.73 16.14 -2.35
C GLN A 128 8.55 14.84 -1.60
N PHE A 129 7.74 13.96 -2.16
CA PHE A 129 7.73 12.54 -1.82
C PHE A 129 8.90 11.83 -2.51
N VAL A 130 9.77 11.24 -1.70
CA VAL A 130 10.99 10.54 -2.12
C VAL A 130 10.82 9.05 -1.88
N LEU A 131 11.07 8.23 -2.91
CA LEU A 131 10.98 6.77 -2.80
C LEU A 131 11.91 6.27 -1.68
N ASN A 132 11.36 5.47 -0.78
CA ASN A 132 12.11 4.82 0.28
C ASN A 132 12.24 3.32 -0.04
N ASP A 133 13.44 2.92 -0.44
CA ASP A 133 13.72 1.54 -0.85
C ASP A 133 13.56 0.54 0.31
N GLU A 134 13.90 0.93 1.53
CA GLU A 134 13.84 0.03 2.69
C GLU A 134 12.40 -0.33 3.07
N LEU A 135 11.50 0.66 3.15
CA LEU A 135 10.08 0.46 3.41
C LEU A 135 9.38 -0.21 2.22
N THR A 136 9.76 0.13 0.98
CA THR A 136 9.27 -0.53 -0.23
C THR A 136 9.66 -2.02 -0.25
N ASN A 137 10.88 -2.34 0.17
CA ASN A 137 11.33 -3.73 0.31
C ASN A 137 10.64 -4.45 1.46
N LEU A 138 10.34 -3.76 2.57
CA LEU A 138 9.55 -4.33 3.65
C LEU A 138 8.18 -4.80 3.13
N VAL A 139 7.47 -3.98 2.35
CA VAL A 139 6.20 -4.39 1.71
C VAL A 139 6.42 -5.59 0.77
N ARG A 140 7.45 -5.54 -0.09
CA ARG A 140 7.72 -6.59 -1.07
C ARG A 140 7.98 -7.96 -0.44
N SER A 141 8.65 -8.00 0.71
CA SER A 141 8.97 -9.22 1.44
C SER A 141 7.87 -9.73 2.36
N ASN A 142 6.72 -9.05 2.41
CA ASN A 142 5.58 -9.35 3.27
C ASN A 142 4.28 -9.48 2.46
N SER A 143 3.19 -9.83 3.12
CA SER A 143 1.87 -10.07 2.52
C SER A 143 1.04 -8.77 2.40
N GLY A 144 1.67 -7.68 1.94
CA GLY A 144 1.02 -6.40 1.66
C GLY A 144 1.56 -5.23 2.49
N MET A 145 0.75 -4.18 2.58
CA MET A 145 1.11 -2.94 3.28
C MET A 145 1.26 -3.19 4.79
N PHE A 146 2.31 -2.61 5.37
CA PHE A 146 2.51 -2.60 6.82
C PHE A 146 1.54 -1.61 7.49
N THR A 147 1.35 -1.74 8.79
CA THR A 147 0.66 -0.73 9.61
C THR A 147 1.66 0.03 10.46
N VAL A 148 1.28 1.22 10.91
CA VAL A 148 2.07 2.01 11.86
C VAL A 148 1.29 2.27 13.13
N ASN A 149 2.00 2.37 14.25
CA ASN A 149 1.47 2.77 15.53
C ASN A 149 2.25 3.99 16.00
N SER A 150 1.64 5.16 15.93
CA SER A 150 2.31 6.44 16.22
C SER A 150 2.66 6.61 17.70
N ASP A 151 1.86 6.04 18.61
CA ASP A 151 2.09 6.12 20.06
C ASP A 151 3.37 5.38 20.47
N SER A 152 3.56 4.19 19.92
CA SER A 152 4.72 3.34 20.20
C SER A 152 5.85 3.50 19.17
N LYS A 153 5.63 4.28 18.11
CA LYS A 153 6.54 4.43 16.95
C LYS A 153 6.99 3.07 16.41
N ARG A 154 6.02 2.23 16.07
CA ARG A 154 6.23 0.88 15.54
C ARG A 154 5.67 0.77 14.15
N ILE A 155 6.42 0.08 13.30
CA ILE A 155 5.98 -0.40 11.99
C ILE A 155 5.72 -1.89 12.13
N THR A 156 4.54 -2.36 11.73
CA THR A 156 4.14 -3.78 11.84
C THR A 156 3.91 -4.35 10.46
N ALA A 157 4.70 -5.36 10.09
CA ALA A 157 4.58 -6.08 8.83
C ALA A 157 4.05 -7.50 9.06
N TYR A 158 3.28 -8.00 8.09
CA TYR A 158 2.60 -9.28 8.17
C TYR A 158 3.04 -10.17 7.02
N LEU A 159 3.47 -11.39 7.32
CA LEU A 159 3.77 -12.41 6.33
C LEU A 159 2.93 -13.64 6.65
N ASN A 160 2.27 -14.20 5.65
CA ASN A 160 1.54 -15.45 5.80
C ASN A 160 1.78 -16.37 4.59
N ASN A 161 1.35 -17.62 4.71
CA ASN A 161 1.42 -18.60 3.63
C ASN A 161 0.04 -18.92 3.02
N GLU A 162 -0.91 -17.97 3.08
CA GLU A 162 -2.29 -18.10 2.59
C GLU A 162 -3.10 -19.26 3.19
N CYS A 163 -2.68 -19.76 4.36
CA CYS A 163 -3.37 -20.84 5.07
C CYS A 163 -3.40 -20.52 6.55
N CYS A 164 -2.31 -20.91 7.21
CA CYS A 164 -2.38 -21.37 8.59
C CYS A 164 -1.13 -21.01 9.38
N TRP A 165 -0.15 -20.41 8.71
CA TRP A 165 1.04 -19.86 9.31
C TRP A 165 1.08 -18.36 9.08
N ASN A 166 1.20 -17.62 10.17
CA ASN A 166 1.27 -16.17 10.19
C ASN A 166 2.54 -15.74 10.94
N LEU A 167 3.20 -14.71 10.44
CA LEU A 167 4.32 -14.02 11.08
C LEU A 167 4.00 -12.54 11.12
N THR A 168 3.92 -12.01 12.33
CA THR A 168 3.91 -10.56 12.58
C THR A 168 5.31 -10.12 12.99
N SER A 169 5.86 -9.11 12.33
CA SER A 169 7.15 -8.51 12.69
C SER A 169 6.96 -7.04 13.03
N GLU A 170 7.51 -6.58 14.15
CA GLU A 170 7.55 -5.15 14.49
C GLU A 170 8.95 -4.57 14.34
N TYR A 171 9.01 -3.33 13.87
CA TYR A 171 10.23 -2.60 13.61
C TYR A 171 10.21 -1.23 14.29
N LEU A 172 11.37 -0.83 14.78
CA LEU A 172 11.72 0.56 15.05
C LEU A 172 12.33 1.17 13.80
N LEU A 173 11.93 2.39 13.45
CA LEU A 173 12.69 3.19 12.49
C LEU A 173 13.74 4.01 13.25
N ILE A 174 15.01 3.72 13.02
CA ILE A 174 16.12 4.42 13.66
C ILE A 174 16.68 5.44 12.67
N PRO A 175 16.70 6.75 13.01
CA PRO A 175 17.27 7.78 12.14
C PRO A 175 18.67 7.40 11.66
N GLU A 176 18.94 7.62 10.36
CA GLU A 176 20.21 7.33 9.68
C GLU A 176 20.63 5.84 9.63
N ARG A 177 19.92 4.95 10.32
CA ARG A 177 20.25 3.52 10.41
C ARG A 177 19.21 2.62 9.74
N GLY A 178 17.96 3.06 9.63
CA GLY A 178 16.88 2.31 9.00
C GLY A 178 16.09 1.44 9.99
N LEU A 179 15.47 0.38 9.47
CA LEU A 179 14.59 -0.50 10.22
C LEU A 179 15.38 -1.44 11.14
N LEU A 180 15.05 -1.41 12.43
CA LEU A 180 15.50 -2.37 13.41
C LEU A 180 14.31 -3.26 13.80
N LYS A 181 14.34 -4.53 13.39
CA LYS A 181 13.34 -5.50 13.85
C LYS A 181 13.48 -5.70 15.36
N VAL A 182 12.38 -5.57 16.09
CA VAL A 182 12.34 -5.67 17.57
C VAL A 182 11.44 -6.77 18.09
N LEU A 183 10.50 -7.26 17.28
CA LEU A 183 9.61 -8.35 17.64
C LEU A 183 9.31 -9.23 16.43
N GLU A 184 9.20 -10.53 16.68
CA GLU A 184 8.55 -11.48 15.78
C GLU A 184 7.55 -12.29 16.58
N PHE A 185 6.33 -12.41 16.06
CA PHE A 185 5.31 -13.31 16.59
C PHE A 185 4.86 -14.24 15.47
N GLU A 186 5.24 -15.49 15.62
CA GLU A 186 4.89 -16.57 14.71
C GLU A 186 3.73 -17.37 15.30
N GLU A 187 2.72 -17.63 14.49
CA GLU A 187 1.57 -18.44 14.82
C GLU A 187 1.42 -19.55 13.78
N ASP A 188 1.39 -20.79 14.24
CA ASP A 188 1.20 -21.97 13.40
C ASP A 188 -0.03 -22.77 13.86
N THR A 189 -1.03 -22.77 12.99
CA THR A 189 -2.32 -23.42 13.19
C THR A 189 -2.51 -24.62 12.26
N ARG A 190 -1.43 -25.17 11.66
CA ARG A 190 -1.52 -26.35 10.77
C ARG A 190 -1.94 -27.63 11.49
N ASP A 191 -1.68 -27.73 12.80
CA ASP A 191 -2.14 -28.85 13.62
C ASP A 191 -3.64 -28.69 13.97
N SER A 192 -4.42 -29.76 13.80
CA SER A 192 -5.87 -29.74 14.02
C SER A 192 -6.28 -29.65 15.49
N LYS A 193 -5.36 -29.93 16.42
CA LYS A 193 -5.61 -29.97 17.86
C LYS A 193 -4.81 -28.93 18.63
N LYS A 194 -3.75 -28.37 18.05
CA LYS A 194 -2.83 -27.46 18.73
C LYS A 194 -2.54 -26.22 17.91
N VAL A 195 -2.24 -25.13 18.61
CA VAL A 195 -1.64 -23.92 18.03
C VAL A 195 -0.25 -23.76 18.65
N THR A 196 0.76 -23.59 17.81
CA THR A 196 2.11 -23.27 18.28
C THR A 196 2.37 -21.80 18.03
N THR A 197 2.75 -21.09 19.08
CA THR A 197 3.19 -19.69 18.98
C THR A 197 4.67 -19.60 19.31
N ILE A 198 5.40 -18.76 18.58
CA ILE A 198 6.79 -18.43 18.89
C ILE A 198 6.90 -16.91 18.93
N LYS A 199 7.11 -16.37 20.13
CA LYS A 199 7.41 -14.94 20.32
C LYS A 199 8.90 -14.76 20.44
N ARG A 200 9.48 -13.90 19.61
CA ARG A 200 10.87 -13.47 19.67
C ARG A 200 10.91 -11.97 19.94
N GLU A 201 11.67 -11.53 20.94
CA GLU A 201 11.77 -10.12 21.34
C GLU A 201 13.24 -9.70 21.41
N PHE A 202 13.55 -8.54 20.84
CA PHE A 202 14.88 -7.93 20.89
C PHE A 202 14.98 -6.98 22.08
N ILE A 203 15.64 -7.43 23.13
CA ILE A 203 15.80 -6.69 24.40
C ILE A 203 17.29 -6.65 24.72
N ASP A 204 17.81 -5.49 25.09
CA ASP A 204 19.23 -5.29 25.47
C ASP A 204 20.22 -5.93 24.46
N TYR A 205 19.98 -5.67 23.18
CA TYR A 205 20.80 -6.14 22.05
C TYR A 205 20.83 -7.66 21.85
N LYS A 206 19.87 -8.40 22.43
CA LYS A 206 19.77 -9.85 22.30
C LYS A 206 18.35 -10.28 21.98
N TRP A 207 18.23 -11.35 21.21
CA TRP A 207 16.95 -12.00 20.95
C TRP A 207 16.61 -13.00 22.05
N PHE A 208 15.42 -12.85 22.62
CA PHE A 208 14.81 -13.81 23.53
C PHE A 208 13.70 -14.53 22.79
N THR A 209 13.53 -15.84 23.03
CA THR A 209 12.50 -16.64 22.35
C THR A 209 11.66 -17.38 23.37
N LYS A 210 10.33 -17.31 23.21
CA LYS A 210 9.36 -18.08 23.97
C LYS A 210 8.47 -18.84 23.01
N THR A 211 8.46 -20.17 23.13
CA THR A 211 7.54 -21.05 22.42
C THR A 211 6.43 -21.49 23.37
N THR A 212 5.18 -21.35 22.95
CA THR A 212 4.02 -21.80 23.71
C THR A 212 3.12 -22.65 22.82
N ILE A 213 2.66 -23.79 23.33
CA ILE A 213 1.75 -24.69 22.62
C ILE A 213 0.42 -24.70 23.36
N TYR A 214 -0.64 -24.34 22.67
CA TYR A 214 -2.00 -24.26 23.20
C TYR A 214 -2.88 -25.37 22.62
N PRO A 215 -3.83 -25.93 23.37
CA PRO A 215 -4.98 -26.62 22.78
C PRO A 215 -5.74 -25.64 21.88
N ARG A 216 -6.05 -26.07 20.65
CA ARG A 216 -6.65 -25.20 19.62
C ARG A 216 -7.95 -24.55 20.08
N GLU A 217 -8.79 -25.30 20.77
CA GLU A 217 -10.09 -24.85 21.28
C GLU A 217 -10.00 -23.78 22.39
N VAL A 218 -8.86 -23.67 23.06
CA VAL A 218 -8.62 -22.64 24.09
C VAL A 218 -8.10 -21.37 23.43
N TYR A 219 -7.11 -21.51 22.55
CA TYR A 219 -6.47 -20.38 21.86
C TYR A 219 -7.49 -19.47 21.17
N PHE A 220 -8.38 -20.03 20.35
CA PHE A 220 -9.40 -19.25 19.64
C PHE A 220 -10.57 -18.77 20.52
N LYS A 221 -10.66 -19.21 21.78
CA LYS A 221 -11.63 -18.62 22.74
C LYS A 221 -11.07 -17.38 23.42
N GLU A 222 -9.76 -17.34 23.66
CA GLU A 222 -9.08 -16.20 24.29
C GLU A 222 -9.01 -14.98 23.35
N GLU A 223 -8.81 -15.18 22.03
CA GLU A 223 -8.79 -14.09 21.04
C GLU A 223 -10.11 -13.29 20.96
N ASN A 224 -11.25 -13.95 21.16
CA ASN A 224 -12.56 -13.27 21.14
C ASN A 224 -12.73 -12.33 22.34
N ASN A 225 -12.03 -12.58 23.46
CA ASN A 225 -12.10 -11.74 24.64
C ASN A 225 -11.13 -10.54 24.55
N GLU A 226 -9.90 -10.73 24.03
CA GLU A 226 -8.93 -9.63 23.87
C GLU A 226 -9.36 -8.57 22.83
N ASN A 227 -10.10 -8.96 21.78
CA ASN A 227 -10.66 -8.01 20.81
C ASN A 227 -11.87 -7.22 21.34
N THR A 228 -12.44 -7.61 22.48
CA THR A 228 -13.56 -6.88 23.10
C THR A 228 -13.06 -5.78 24.05
N GLU A 229 -11.81 -5.85 24.52
CA GLU A 229 -11.20 -4.84 25.42
C GLU A 229 -10.41 -3.74 24.68
N ARG A 230 -10.34 -3.80 23.33
CA ARG A 230 -9.66 -2.80 22.47
C ARG A 230 -10.60 -1.97 21.58
N ASN A 231 -11.91 -2.00 21.82
CA ASN A 231 -12.89 -1.12 21.17
C ASN A 231 -13.54 -0.15 22.17
#